data_AF-A0A158CSL8-F1
#
_entry.id   AF-A0A158CSL8-F1
#
_cell.length_a   1.000
_cell.length_b   1.000
_cell.length_c   1.000
_cell.angle_alpha   90.00
_cell.angle_beta   90.00
_cell.angle_gamma   90.00
#
_symmetry.space_group_name_H-M   'P 1'
#
loop_
_entity.id
_entity.type
_entity.pdbx_description
1 polymer ?
#
loop_
_entity_poly.entity_id
_entity_poly.type
_entity_poly.pdbx_seq_one_letter_code
_entity_poly.pdbx_strand_id
1 'polypeptide(L)' 'MNTLSIKDLPMTKELEPETLASVHGGIGRTPQQIQAWELSGKPATWQGLVLGDDGRLHPPTP' A
#
# COMPACT_ATOMS: atom_id res chain seq x y z
N MET A 1 7.81 12.72 -17.71
CA MET A 1 7.95 11.84 -16.54
C MET A 1 6.74 12.08 -15.66
N ASN A 2 5.68 11.31 -15.85
CA ASN A 2 4.45 11.43 -15.06
C ASN A 2 4.52 10.42 -13.92
N THR A 3 4.89 10.89 -12.74
CA THR A 3 4.83 10.10 -11.51
C THR A 3 3.36 9.92 -11.14
N LEU A 4 2.83 8.70 -11.27
CA LEU A 4 1.48 8.37 -10.84
C LEU A 4 1.48 8.24 -9.32
N SER A 5 0.66 9.03 -8.64
CA SER A 5 0.44 8.87 -7.21
C SER A 5 -0.59 7.77 -6.99
N ILE A 6 -0.40 6.95 -5.95
CA ILE A 6 -1.26 5.78 -5.66
C ILE A 6 -2.73 6.18 -5.47
N LYS A 7 -3.00 7.43 -5.06
CA LYS A 7 -4.36 8.00 -4.94
C LYS A 7 -5.12 8.07 -6.26
N ASP A 8 -4.41 8.08 -7.38
CA ASP A 8 -4.97 8.18 -8.72
C ASP A 8 -5.18 6.79 -9.37
N LEU A 9 -4.81 5.71 -8.67
CA LEU A 9 -4.94 4.35 -9.18
C LEU A 9 -6.32 3.77 -8.84
N PRO A 10 -7.07 3.25 -9.82
CA PRO A 10 -8.35 2.60 -9.56
C PRO A 10 -8.14 1.32 -8.75
N MET A 11 -8.81 1.23 -7.60
CA MET A 11 -8.68 0.18 -6.57
C MET A 11 -8.89 -1.28 -7.06
N THR A 12 -9.34 -1.51 -8.29
CA THR A 12 -9.86 -2.80 -8.76
C THR A 12 -9.34 -3.28 -10.11
N LYS A 13 -8.43 -2.56 -10.77
CA LYS A 13 -7.88 -3.04 -12.05
C LYS A 13 -6.57 -3.77 -11.84
N GLU A 14 -6.44 -4.97 -12.41
CA GLU A 14 -5.15 -5.58 -12.68
C GLU A 14 -4.30 -4.56 -13.44
N LEU A 15 -3.34 -3.96 -12.76
CA LEU A 15 -2.43 -2.98 -13.34
C LEU A 15 -1.38 -3.75 -14.13
N GLU A 16 -1.16 -3.33 -15.37
CA GLU A 16 -0.14 -3.88 -16.25
C GLU A 16 1.24 -3.90 -15.55
N PRO A 17 2.04 -4.97 -15.71
CA PRO A 17 3.30 -5.16 -15.00
C PRO A 17 4.28 -3.98 -15.11
N GLU A 18 4.31 -3.31 -16.25
CA GLU A 18 5.14 -2.13 -16.50
C GLU A 18 4.73 -0.93 -15.64
N THR A 19 3.44 -0.82 -15.33
CA THR A 19 2.89 0.22 -14.44
C THR A 19 3.27 -0.08 -12.99
N LEU A 20 3.20 -1.35 -12.58
CA LEU A 20 3.65 -1.80 -11.25
C LEU A 20 5.14 -1.56 -11.03
N ALA A 21 5.97 -1.72 -12.07
CA ALA A 21 7.42 -1.50 -11.99
C ALA A 21 7.79 -0.03 -11.68
N SER A 22 6.90 0.91 -11.97
CA SER A 22 7.10 2.34 -11.67
C SER A 22 6.70 2.75 -10.24
N VAL A 23 6.08 1.85 -9.47
CA VAL A 23 5.65 2.07 -8.08
C VAL A 23 6.81 1.75 -7.12
N HIS A 24 7.46 2.79 -6.59
CA HIS A 24 8.51 2.62 -5.58
C HIS A 24 7.95 1.99 -4.29
N GLY A 25 8.60 0.92 -3.82
CA GLY A 25 8.24 0.19 -2.60
C GLY A 25 7.33 -1.04 -2.81
N GLY A 26 6.87 -1.29 -4.05
CA GLY A 26 5.76 -2.21 -4.35
C GLY A 26 6.08 -3.61 -4.89
N ILE A 27 7.36 -4.06 -4.95
CA ILE A 27 7.62 -5.44 -5.38
C ILE A 27 7.07 -6.41 -4.32
N GLY A 28 5.99 -7.11 -4.67
CA GLY A 28 5.32 -8.09 -3.81
C GLY A 28 4.42 -7.49 -2.72
N ARG A 29 4.07 -6.20 -2.78
CA ARG A 29 3.19 -5.55 -1.81
C ARG A 29 1.95 -4.98 -2.50
N THR A 30 0.79 -5.14 -1.87
CA THR A 30 -0.45 -4.57 -2.40
C THR A 30 -0.43 -3.04 -2.24
N PRO A 31 -1.17 -2.28 -3.08
CA PRO A 31 -1.32 -0.84 -2.90
C PRO A 31 -1.72 -0.44 -1.47
N GLN A 32 -2.59 -1.23 -0.84
CA GLN A 32 -3.03 -1.02 0.54
C GLN A 32 -1.88 -1.17 1.55
N GLN A 33 -0.95 -2.11 1.33
CA GLN A 33 0.23 -2.29 2.18
C GLN A 33 1.20 -1.12 2.08
N ILE A 34 1.41 -0.62 0.87
CA ILE A 34 2.26 0.55 0.63
C ILE A 34 1.66 1.77 1.31
N GLN A 35 0.36 2.01 1.10
CA GLN A 35 -0.37 3.12 1.72
C GLN A 35 -0.32 3.04 3.26
N ALA A 36 -0.53 1.86 3.84
CA ALA A 36 -0.49 1.67 5.28
C ALA A 36 0.91 1.95 5.87
N TRP A 37 1.98 1.57 5.15
CA TRP A 37 3.36 1.90 5.50
C TRP A 37 3.61 3.40 5.43
N GLU A 38 3.18 4.07 4.37
CA GLU A 38 3.33 5.52 4.20
C GLU A 38 2.61 6.33 5.30
N LEU A 39 1.46 5.84 5.76
CA LEU A 39 0.68 6.48 6.82
C LEU A 39 1.26 6.23 8.21
N SER A 40 1.53 4.98 8.55
CA SER A 40 1.81 4.57 9.94
C SER A 40 3.28 4.24 10.23
N GLY A 41 4.12 4.11 9.19
CA GLY A 41 5.48 3.58 9.30
C GLY A 41 5.57 2.10 9.72
N LYS A 42 4.42 1.40 9.80
CA LYS A 42 4.35 0.00 10.25
C LYS A 42 4.00 -0.94 9.09
N PRO A 43 4.49 -2.19 9.12
CA PRO A 43 4.11 -3.18 8.11
C PRO A 43 2.63 -3.54 8.23
N ALA A 44 1.99 -3.81 7.09
CA ALA A 44 0.58 -4.10 7.02
C ALA A 44 0.28 -5.45 6.35
N THR A 45 -0.88 -6.04 6.67
CA THR A 45 -1.42 -7.22 5.98
C THR A 45 -1.79 -6.87 4.54
N TRP A 46 -2.06 -7.88 3.72
CA TRP A 46 -2.53 -7.68 2.34
C TRP A 46 -3.81 -6.82 2.23
N GLN A 47 -4.62 -6.73 3.30
CA GLN A 47 -5.79 -5.85 3.39
C GLN A 47 -5.46 -4.42 3.83
N GLY A 48 -4.20 -4.11 4.14
CA GLY A 48 -3.75 -2.82 4.65
C GLY A 48 -3.89 -2.62 6.16
N LEU A 49 -4.13 -3.68 6.94
CA LEU A 49 -4.23 -3.58 8.40
C LEU A 49 -2.87 -3.67 9.09
N VAL A 50 -2.68 -2.89 10.14
CA VAL A 50 -1.43 -2.78 10.90
C VAL A 50 -1.58 -3.43 12.27
N LEU A 51 -0.54 -4.08 12.76
CA LEU A 51 -0.51 -4.61 14.12
C LEU A 51 -0.37 -3.46 15.14
N GLY A 52 -1.42 -3.29 15.94
CA GLY A 52 -1.45 -2.37 17.07
C GLY A 52 -0.72 -2.93 18.28
N ASP A 53 -0.48 -2.06 19.25
CA ASP A 53 0.25 -2.41 20.48
C ASP A 53 -0.58 -3.30 21.41
N ASP A 54 -1.89 -3.40 21.16
CA ASP A 54 -2.82 -4.34 21.78
C ASP A 54 -2.75 -5.77 21.16
N GLY A 55 -1.85 -5.99 20.20
CA GLY A 55 -1.70 -7.25 19.50
C GLY A 55 -2.83 -7.55 18.50
N ARG A 56 -3.64 -6.56 18.13
CA ARG A 56 -4.73 -6.70 17.16
C ARG A 56 -4.45 -5.93 15.87
N LEU A 57 -5.16 -6.31 14.81
CA LEU A 57 -5.08 -5.64 13.53
C LEU A 57 -6.03 -4.45 13.47
N HIS A 58 -5.51 -3.28 13.12
CA HIS A 58 -6.25 -2.02 13.03
C HIS A 58 -6.06 -1.35 11.66
N PRO A 59 -6.97 -0.45 11.25
CA PRO A 59 -6.68 0.48 10.16
C PRO A 59 -5.40 1.29 10.45
N PRO A 60 -4.60 1.62 9.42
CA PRO A 60 -3.40 2.41 9.60
C PRO A 60 -3.77 3.82 10.04
N THR A 61 -3.22 4.25 11.17
CA THR A 61 -3.29 5.62 11.68
C THR A 61 -1.92 6.30 11.55
N PRO A 62 -1.88 7.64 11.37
CA PRO A 62 -0.62 8.40 11.38
C PRO A 62 0.19 8.24 12.66
#